data_AF-A0A956KSH4-F1
#
_entry.id   AF-A0A956KSH4-F1
#
_cell.length_a   1.000
_cell.length_b   1.000
_cell.length_c   1.000
_cell.angle_alpha   90.00
_cell.angle_beta   90.00
_cell.angle_gamma   90.00
#
_symmetry.space_group_name_H-M   'P 1'
#
loop_
_entity.id
_entity.type
_entity.pdbx_description
1 polymer ?
#
loop_
_entity_poly.entity_id
_entity_poly.type
_entity_poly.pdbx_seq_one_letter_code
_entity_poly.pdbx_strand_id
1 'polypeptide(L)'
;QIEQGQSGGPVLDRHGRAVGVVTWTWRDQKGGFAIPITEAARMLAERPRLDSEAARHSRAEERVRAYVAALGTGSQDELRRLTSPSHAREVRGRTVEVLLERSTEESILQSFLTGIDQLLLETASDSSSDPFPVFERMVARTGTDEFMGDLGVRGKMSGETVQTFFFEIGSAYMAARLFGDYGRRDAMLVAYQRVYSLDAARSMALLDSVDGLRGVNAELQGVEVSPGIHAPRAVATVDIGRGRRIAVQMRMEWGDWYISEVQQMSL
;
A
#
# COMPACT_ATOMS: atom_id res chain seq x y z
N GLN A 1 -2.13 21.59 -11.16
CA GLN A 1 -2.29 20.32 -11.91
C GLN A 1 -0.90 19.92 -12.40
N ILE A 2 -0.49 18.68 -12.21
CA ILE A 2 0.85 18.23 -12.62
C ILE A 2 0.82 17.76 -14.08
N GLU A 3 1.66 18.34 -14.91
CA GLU A 3 1.71 18.11 -16.35
C GLU A 3 2.90 17.25 -16.77
N GLN A 4 2.80 16.68 -17.98
CA GLN A 4 3.92 15.97 -18.61
C GLN A 4 5.12 16.92 -18.75
N GLY A 5 6.31 16.44 -18.40
CA GLY A 5 7.54 17.24 -18.40
C GLY A 5 7.89 17.87 -17.05
N GLN A 6 6.99 17.83 -16.06
CA GLN A 6 7.27 18.32 -14.70
C GLN A 6 7.90 17.26 -13.78
N SER A 7 8.15 16.04 -14.30
CA SER A 7 8.80 14.96 -13.56
C SER A 7 10.18 15.39 -13.05
N GLY A 8 10.47 15.10 -11.77
CA GLY A 8 11.67 15.56 -11.07
C GLY A 8 11.58 16.96 -10.48
N GLY A 9 10.51 17.73 -10.77
CA GLY A 9 10.29 19.05 -10.20
C GLY A 9 10.01 19.00 -8.69
N PRO A 10 10.50 19.96 -7.89
CA PRO A 10 10.25 19.98 -6.46
C PRO A 10 8.82 20.44 -6.15
N VAL A 11 8.19 19.81 -5.17
CA VAL A 11 6.98 20.32 -4.52
C VAL A 11 7.41 21.09 -3.29
N LEU A 12 7.04 22.37 -3.23
CA LEU A 12 7.45 23.29 -2.18
C LEU A 12 6.31 23.54 -1.19
N ASP A 13 6.65 23.69 0.09
CA ASP A 13 5.73 24.23 1.07
C ASP A 13 5.64 25.77 0.99
N ARG A 14 4.78 26.36 1.83
CA ARG A 14 4.62 27.83 1.93
C ARG A 14 5.89 28.60 2.32
N HIS A 15 6.94 27.90 2.77
CA HIS A 15 8.22 28.47 3.16
C HIS A 15 9.31 28.23 2.10
N GLY A 16 8.96 27.67 0.93
CA GLY A 16 9.90 27.38 -0.15
C GLY A 16 10.76 26.13 0.08
N ARG A 17 10.42 25.28 1.05
CA ARG A 17 11.16 24.04 1.34
C ARG A 17 10.63 22.90 0.47
N ALA A 18 11.53 22.10 -0.10
CA ALA A 18 11.15 20.89 -0.83
C ALA A 18 10.54 19.87 0.13
N VAL A 19 9.24 19.60 -0.04
CA VAL A 19 8.47 18.60 0.72
C VAL A 19 8.10 17.38 -0.13
N GLY A 20 8.26 17.49 -1.45
CA GLY A 20 8.02 16.38 -2.36
C GLY A 20 8.74 16.54 -3.69
N VAL A 21 8.61 15.51 -4.53
CA VAL A 21 9.08 15.50 -5.90
C VAL A 21 7.92 15.08 -6.78
N VAL A 22 7.71 15.82 -7.86
CA VAL A 22 6.77 15.49 -8.91
C VAL A 22 7.27 14.24 -9.64
N THR A 23 6.43 13.23 -9.73
CA THR A 23 6.66 12.04 -10.54
C THR A 23 5.57 11.94 -11.60
N TRP A 24 6.00 11.57 -12.79
CA TRP A 24 5.14 11.32 -13.93
C TRP A 24 5.63 10.05 -14.61
N THR A 25 4.77 9.03 -14.72
CA THR A 25 5.04 7.89 -15.60
C THR A 25 4.09 7.94 -16.79
N TRP A 26 4.59 7.54 -17.97
CA TRP A 26 3.79 7.47 -19.20
C TRP A 26 2.58 6.52 -19.08
N ARG A 27 2.58 5.64 -18.08
CA ARG A 27 1.47 4.73 -17.77
C ARG A 27 0.38 5.35 -16.93
N ASP A 28 0.63 6.47 -16.26
CA ASP A 28 -0.32 7.01 -15.30
C ASP A 28 -1.58 7.59 -15.94
N GLN A 29 -1.60 7.85 -17.27
CA GLN A 29 -2.70 8.34 -18.13
C GLN A 29 -3.51 9.59 -17.65
N LYS A 30 -3.53 9.91 -16.35
CA LYS A 30 -4.28 10.96 -15.67
C LYS A 30 -3.36 11.70 -14.69
N GLY A 31 -2.46 12.53 -15.24
CA GLY A 31 -1.66 13.50 -14.48
C GLY A 31 -0.52 12.91 -13.64
N GLY A 32 0.56 13.68 -13.47
CA GLY A 32 1.60 13.29 -12.52
C GLY A 32 1.15 13.49 -11.08
N PHE A 33 1.90 12.95 -10.12
CA PHE A 33 1.61 13.06 -8.69
C PHE A 33 2.89 13.45 -7.93
N ALA A 34 2.73 13.95 -6.71
CA ALA A 34 3.86 14.24 -5.84
C ALA A 34 4.14 13.05 -4.92
N ILE A 35 5.40 12.65 -4.81
CA ILE A 35 5.86 11.78 -3.72
C ILE A 35 6.55 12.63 -2.65
N PRO A 36 6.43 12.30 -1.35
CA PRO A 36 7.18 12.97 -0.29
C PRO A 36 8.70 12.93 -0.54
N ILE A 37 9.40 14.00 -0.15
CA ILE A 37 10.86 14.12 -0.38
C ILE A 37 11.65 13.06 0.41
N THR A 38 11.12 12.65 1.57
CA THR A 38 11.69 11.58 2.39
C THR A 38 11.61 10.22 1.69
N GLU A 39 10.54 9.98 0.93
CA GLU A 39 10.36 8.79 0.11
C GLU A 39 11.38 8.77 -1.03
N ALA A 40 11.49 9.88 -1.77
CA ALA A 40 12.48 10.04 -2.84
C ALA A 40 13.93 9.87 -2.33
N ALA A 41 14.26 10.47 -1.18
CA ALA A 41 15.57 10.36 -0.57
C ALA A 41 15.91 8.93 -0.15
N ARG A 42 14.96 8.22 0.48
CA ARG A 42 15.14 6.81 0.87
C ARG A 42 15.30 5.91 -0.36
N MET A 43 14.49 6.12 -1.39
CA MET A 43 14.59 5.39 -2.66
C MET A 43 15.96 5.56 -3.33
N LEU A 44 16.52 6.76 -3.32
CA LEU A 44 17.85 7.03 -3.88
C LEU A 44 18.97 6.43 -3.02
N ALA A 45 18.83 6.46 -1.70
CA ALA A 45 19.81 5.90 -0.78
C ALA A 45 19.95 4.37 -0.89
N GLU A 46 18.87 3.67 -1.23
CA GLU A 46 18.81 2.20 -1.32
C GLU A 46 19.13 1.65 -2.72
N ARG A 47 19.44 2.50 -3.71
CA ARG A 47 19.54 2.08 -5.11
C ARG A 47 20.79 1.22 -5.36
N PRO A 48 20.64 -0.07 -5.70
CA PRO A 48 21.79 -0.92 -5.99
C PRO A 48 22.37 -0.60 -7.37
N ARG A 49 23.67 -0.89 -7.55
CA ARG A 49 24.30 -0.89 -8.88
C ARG A 49 24.11 -2.26 -9.52
N LEU A 50 23.27 -2.34 -10.55
CA LEU A 50 22.88 -3.58 -11.22
C LEU A 50 23.35 -3.61 -12.68
N ASP A 51 24.65 -3.38 -12.86
CA ASP A 51 25.26 -3.17 -14.18
C ASP A 51 25.45 -4.46 -14.99
N SER A 52 25.39 -5.63 -14.33
CA SER A 52 25.52 -6.94 -14.97
C SER A 52 24.29 -7.83 -14.76
N GLU A 53 24.13 -8.83 -15.62
CA GLU A 53 23.07 -9.83 -15.48
C GLU A 53 23.21 -10.63 -14.19
N ALA A 54 24.44 -11.03 -13.83
CA ALA A 54 24.71 -11.71 -12.56
C ALA A 54 24.35 -10.85 -11.34
N ALA A 55 24.62 -9.54 -11.38
CA ALA A 55 24.22 -8.62 -10.31
C ALA A 55 22.69 -8.49 -10.22
N ARG A 56 22.00 -8.38 -11.37
CA ARG A 56 20.53 -8.37 -11.41
C ARG A 56 19.94 -9.66 -10.84
N HIS A 57 20.50 -10.81 -11.21
CA HIS A 57 20.04 -12.11 -10.74
C HIS A 57 20.25 -12.27 -9.23
N SER A 58 21.47 -12.02 -8.74
CA SER A 58 21.79 -12.08 -7.32
C SER A 58 20.92 -11.13 -6.48
N ARG A 59 20.65 -9.91 -6.97
CA ARG A 59 19.76 -8.98 -6.28
C ARG A 59 18.30 -9.45 -6.27
N ALA A 60 17.84 -10.09 -7.35
CA ALA A 60 16.50 -10.67 -7.39
C ALA A 60 16.35 -11.80 -6.36
N GLU A 61 17.36 -12.68 -6.23
CA GLU A 61 17.38 -13.69 -5.16
C GLU A 61 17.31 -13.07 -3.77
N GLU A 62 18.14 -12.07 -3.50
CA GLU A 62 18.17 -11.37 -2.21
C GLU A 62 16.80 -10.78 -1.86
N ARG A 63 16.16 -10.12 -2.83
CA ARG A 63 14.83 -9.52 -2.66
C ARG A 63 13.75 -10.56 -2.37
N VAL A 64 13.80 -11.72 -3.03
CA VAL A 64 12.85 -12.82 -2.75
C VAL A 64 13.09 -13.43 -1.38
N ARG A 65 14.35 -13.68 -1.01
CA ARG A 65 14.68 -14.21 0.33
C ARG A 65 14.20 -13.25 1.43
N ALA A 66 14.39 -11.95 1.24
CA ALA A 66 13.87 -10.94 2.16
C ALA A 66 12.34 -10.98 2.24
N TYR A 67 11.65 -11.13 1.10
CA TYR A 67 10.19 -11.23 1.05
C TYR A 67 9.68 -12.48 1.78
N VAL A 68 10.31 -13.63 1.52
CA VAL A 68 9.99 -14.90 2.17
C VAL A 68 10.23 -14.84 3.68
N ALA A 69 11.35 -14.27 4.12
CA ALA A 69 11.62 -14.06 5.54
C ALA A 69 10.58 -13.13 6.20
N ALA A 70 10.13 -12.10 5.48
CA ALA A 70 9.08 -11.20 5.95
C ALA A 70 7.71 -11.90 6.06
N LEU A 71 7.38 -12.83 5.15
CA LEU A 71 6.19 -13.69 5.26
C LEU A 71 6.26 -14.60 6.50
N GLY A 72 7.42 -15.22 6.75
CA GLY A 72 7.63 -16.10 7.90
C GLY A 72 7.53 -15.37 9.24
N THR A 73 8.06 -14.14 9.32
CA THR A 73 8.02 -13.30 10.52
C THR A 73 6.74 -12.48 10.67
N GLY A 74 5.92 -12.38 9.62
CA GLY A 74 4.75 -11.52 9.61
C GLY A 74 5.07 -10.01 9.54
N SER A 75 6.27 -9.63 9.12
CA SER A 75 6.71 -8.23 9.08
C SER A 75 6.03 -7.46 7.94
N GLN A 76 4.95 -6.74 8.26
CA GLN A 76 4.19 -5.95 7.29
C GLN A 76 5.01 -4.81 6.67
N ASP A 77 5.89 -4.17 7.45
CA ASP A 77 6.73 -3.07 6.95
C ASP A 77 7.68 -3.53 5.86
N GLU A 78 8.30 -4.70 6.08
CA GLU A 78 9.25 -5.29 5.14
C GLU A 78 8.52 -5.74 3.86
N LEU A 79 7.35 -6.38 4.02
CA LEU A 79 6.49 -6.76 2.91
C LEU A 79 6.09 -5.53 2.09
N ARG A 80 5.64 -4.44 2.74
CA ARG A 80 5.27 -3.19 2.05
C ARG A 80 6.44 -2.64 1.27
N ARG A 81 7.62 -2.57 1.89
CA ARG A 81 8.84 -2.04 1.25
C ARG A 81 9.19 -2.82 -0.02
N LEU A 82 9.00 -4.13 -0.01
CA LEU A 82 9.34 -5.03 -1.10
C LEU A 82 8.26 -5.07 -2.21
N THR A 83 7.05 -4.60 -1.94
CA THR A 83 5.97 -4.51 -2.94
C THR A 83 6.25 -3.45 -4.01
N SER A 84 5.95 -3.81 -5.25
CA SER A 84 6.03 -2.96 -6.44
C SER A 84 5.22 -1.69 -6.26
N PRO A 85 5.87 -0.52 -6.35
CA PRO A 85 5.19 0.76 -6.30
C PRO A 85 4.15 0.94 -7.41
N SER A 86 4.46 0.50 -8.63
CA SER A 86 3.54 0.64 -9.75
C SER A 86 2.31 -0.25 -9.58
N HIS A 87 2.51 -1.51 -9.15
CA HIS A 87 1.41 -2.42 -8.86
C HIS A 87 0.56 -1.91 -7.68
N ALA A 88 1.20 -1.46 -6.61
CA ALA A 88 0.53 -0.88 -5.46
C ALA A 88 -0.40 0.28 -5.85
N ARG A 89 0.07 1.19 -6.72
CA ARG A 89 -0.74 2.32 -7.22
C ARG A 89 -1.92 1.87 -8.06
N GLU A 90 -1.76 0.81 -8.85
CA GLU A 90 -2.84 0.23 -9.66
C GLU A 90 -3.93 -0.39 -8.77
N VAL A 91 -3.55 -1.20 -7.77
CA VAL A 91 -4.49 -1.75 -6.77
C VAL A 91 -5.21 -0.61 -6.05
N ARG A 92 -4.45 0.36 -5.51
CA ARG A 92 -5.02 1.54 -4.85
C ARG A 92 -5.96 2.31 -5.76
N GLY A 93 -5.60 2.53 -7.03
CA GLY A 93 -6.44 3.25 -7.98
C GLY A 93 -7.82 2.61 -8.09
N ARG A 94 -7.87 1.30 -8.34
CA ARG A 94 -9.12 0.53 -8.38
C ARG A 94 -9.87 0.58 -7.05
N THR A 95 -9.18 0.37 -5.94
CA THR A 95 -9.77 0.34 -4.60
C THR A 95 -10.38 1.69 -4.20
N VAL A 96 -9.62 2.77 -4.35
CA VAL A 96 -10.03 4.11 -3.96
C VAL A 96 -11.12 4.65 -4.88
N GLU A 97 -11.04 4.42 -6.19
CA GLU A 97 -12.10 4.81 -7.15
C GLU A 97 -13.42 4.16 -6.76
N VAL A 98 -13.45 2.84 -6.60
CA VAL A 98 -14.66 2.10 -6.21
C VAL A 98 -15.17 2.55 -4.84
N LEU A 99 -14.32 2.57 -3.80
CA LEU A 99 -14.78 2.82 -2.45
C LEU A 99 -15.15 4.29 -2.21
N LEU A 100 -14.47 5.26 -2.83
CA LEU A 100 -14.86 6.67 -2.73
C LEU A 100 -16.15 6.94 -3.49
N GLU A 101 -16.30 6.46 -4.72
CA GLU A 101 -17.53 6.65 -5.49
C GLU A 101 -18.73 6.06 -4.73
N ARG A 102 -18.63 4.80 -4.31
CA ARG A 102 -19.71 4.10 -3.59
C ARG A 102 -20.04 4.71 -2.23
N SER A 103 -19.03 5.20 -1.52
CA SER A 103 -19.24 5.84 -0.21
C SER A 103 -19.71 7.30 -0.27
N THR A 104 -19.67 7.92 -1.46
CA THR A 104 -20.28 9.23 -1.70
C THR A 104 -21.73 9.14 -2.16
N GLU A 105 -22.11 8.08 -2.90
CA GLU A 105 -23.50 7.79 -3.28
C GLU A 105 -24.35 7.44 -2.04
N GLU A 106 -23.78 6.67 -1.12
CA GLU A 106 -24.41 6.25 0.13
C GLU A 106 -23.47 6.60 1.28
N SER A 107 -23.88 7.51 2.16
CA SER A 107 -23.12 8.23 3.22
C SER A 107 -22.20 7.43 4.18
N ILE A 108 -21.89 6.16 3.92
CA ILE A 108 -21.12 5.21 4.72
C ILE A 108 -19.77 5.77 5.18
N LEU A 109 -19.01 6.42 4.30
CA LEU A 109 -17.73 7.02 4.70
C LEU A 109 -17.95 8.16 5.71
N GLN A 110 -18.96 9.00 5.48
CA GLN A 110 -19.30 10.08 6.42
C GLN A 110 -19.82 9.53 7.76
N SER A 111 -20.60 8.45 7.74
CA SER A 111 -21.06 7.76 8.94
C SER A 111 -19.89 7.16 9.72
N PHE A 112 -18.94 6.53 9.03
CA PHE A 112 -17.72 6.00 9.64
C PHE A 112 -16.88 7.11 10.29
N LEU A 113 -16.62 8.22 9.58
CA LEU A 113 -15.87 9.37 10.12
C LEU A 113 -16.61 10.06 11.27
N THR A 114 -17.94 10.10 11.24
CA THR A 114 -18.76 10.61 12.35
C THR A 114 -18.67 9.68 13.57
N GLY A 115 -18.60 8.36 13.36
CA GLY A 115 -18.31 7.42 14.43
C GLY A 115 -16.95 7.67 15.08
N ILE A 116 -15.93 8.03 14.29
CA ILE A 116 -14.62 8.43 14.83
C ILE A 116 -14.73 9.72 15.63
N ASP A 117 -15.45 10.73 15.13
CA ASP A 117 -15.69 11.97 15.88
C ASP A 117 -16.32 11.70 17.25
N GLN A 118 -17.31 10.81 17.30
CA GLN A 118 -17.99 10.42 18.53
C GLN A 118 -17.06 9.67 19.49
N LEU A 119 -16.28 8.71 18.98
CA LEU A 119 -15.25 8.01 19.75
C LEU A 119 -14.25 8.98 20.39
N LEU A 120 -13.82 10.00 19.64
CA LEU A 120 -12.88 11.02 20.13
C LEU A 120 -13.50 11.91 21.22
N LEU A 121 -14.80 12.25 21.10
CA LEU A 121 -15.51 13.00 22.14
C LEU A 121 -15.66 12.18 23.43
N GLU A 122 -16.00 10.91 23.32
CA GLU A 122 -16.09 9.98 24.46
C GLU A 122 -14.74 9.82 25.15
N THR A 123 -13.67 9.65 24.36
CA THR A 123 -12.30 9.56 24.87
C THR A 123 -11.84 10.85 25.54
N ALA A 124 -12.20 12.02 25.00
CA ALA A 124 -11.86 13.30 25.63
C ALA A 124 -12.55 13.50 26.98
N SER A 125 -13.72 12.89 27.18
CA SER A 125 -14.47 12.93 28.45
C SER A 125 -13.91 12.00 29.53
N ASP A 126 -13.13 10.99 29.13
CA ASP A 126 -12.40 10.09 30.02
C ASP A 126 -10.91 10.07 29.63
N SER A 127 -10.12 10.93 30.27
CA SER A 127 -8.69 11.13 29.99
C SER A 127 -7.81 9.87 30.13
N SER A 128 -8.35 8.77 30.64
CA SER A 128 -7.66 7.47 30.75
C SER A 128 -8.02 6.48 29.64
N SER A 129 -9.02 6.80 28.83
CA SER A 129 -9.49 5.93 27.74
C SER A 129 -8.58 6.02 26.52
N ASP A 130 -8.23 4.86 25.97
CA ASP A 130 -7.54 4.73 24.69
C ASP A 130 -8.58 4.52 23.56
N PRO A 131 -8.64 5.37 22.52
CA PRO A 131 -9.59 5.21 21.42
C PRO A 131 -9.22 4.04 20.47
N PHE A 132 -7.95 3.61 20.44
CA PHE A 132 -7.46 2.65 19.43
C PHE A 132 -8.20 1.31 19.44
N PRO A 133 -8.48 0.65 20.59
CA PRO A 133 -9.21 -0.62 20.60
C PRO A 133 -10.63 -0.52 20.03
N VAL A 134 -11.32 0.61 20.24
CA VAL A 134 -12.66 0.82 19.67
C VAL A 134 -12.55 1.08 18.17
N PHE A 135 -11.59 1.91 17.75
CA PHE A 135 -11.30 2.18 16.35
C PHE A 135 -10.99 0.89 15.57
N GLU A 136 -10.15 0.00 16.11
CA GLU A 136 -9.84 -1.30 15.49
C GLU A 136 -11.10 -2.17 15.30
N ARG A 137 -12.02 -2.16 16.27
CA ARG A 137 -13.31 -2.86 16.13
C ARG A 137 -14.21 -2.21 15.08
N MET A 138 -14.21 -0.88 14.97
CA MET A 138 -14.94 -0.17 13.92
C MET A 138 -14.41 -0.56 12.53
N VAL A 139 -13.10 -0.61 12.37
CA VAL A 139 -12.43 -1.06 11.13
C VAL A 139 -12.75 -2.52 10.85
N ALA A 140 -12.64 -3.43 11.82
CA ALA A 140 -12.93 -4.84 11.60
C ALA A 140 -14.35 -5.10 11.05
N ARG A 141 -15.33 -4.30 11.50
CA ARG A 141 -16.73 -4.38 11.01
C ARG A 141 -16.87 -4.05 9.53
N THR A 142 -15.97 -3.24 8.95
CA THR A 142 -16.07 -2.86 7.54
C THR A 142 -15.79 -4.01 6.57
N GLY A 143 -15.17 -5.09 7.05
CA GLY A 143 -14.94 -6.30 6.27
C GLY A 143 -16.05 -7.34 6.39
N THR A 144 -17.14 -7.05 7.10
CA THR A 144 -18.27 -7.99 7.23
C THR A 144 -19.12 -8.00 5.96
N ASP A 145 -19.79 -9.13 5.69
CA ASP A 145 -20.70 -9.25 4.56
C ASP A 145 -21.78 -8.18 4.58
N GLU A 146 -22.34 -7.89 5.76
CA GLU A 146 -23.34 -6.84 5.97
C GLU A 146 -22.83 -5.48 5.47
N PHE A 147 -21.71 -5.00 6.02
CA PHE A 147 -21.13 -3.72 5.63
C PHE A 147 -20.72 -3.67 4.15
N MET A 148 -20.13 -4.74 3.63
CA MET A 148 -19.78 -4.82 2.21
C MET A 148 -21.01 -4.86 1.29
N GLY A 149 -22.14 -5.37 1.82
CA GLY A 149 -23.44 -5.35 1.15
C GLY A 149 -23.98 -3.94 1.05
N ASP A 150 -23.98 -3.21 2.16
CA ASP A 150 -24.39 -1.81 2.23
C ASP A 150 -23.51 -0.95 1.31
N LEU A 151 -22.20 -1.21 1.27
CA LEU A 151 -21.28 -0.50 0.38
C LEU A 151 -21.39 -0.92 -1.11
N GLY A 152 -22.17 -1.96 -1.43
CA GLY A 152 -22.35 -2.43 -2.81
C GLY A 152 -21.12 -3.12 -3.42
N VAL A 153 -20.15 -3.54 -2.59
CA VAL A 153 -18.88 -4.18 -3.00
C VAL A 153 -18.79 -5.66 -2.64
N ARG A 154 -19.83 -6.23 -2.02
CA ARG A 154 -19.90 -7.66 -1.71
C ARG A 154 -19.64 -8.51 -2.97
N GLY A 155 -18.66 -9.42 -2.87
CA GLY A 155 -18.25 -10.29 -3.98
C GLY A 155 -17.43 -9.60 -5.09
N LYS A 156 -17.21 -8.29 -5.01
CA LYS A 156 -16.36 -7.52 -5.95
C LYS A 156 -14.98 -7.22 -5.37
N MET A 157 -14.88 -7.14 -4.04
CA MET A 157 -13.65 -6.87 -3.30
C MET A 157 -13.58 -7.78 -2.07
N SER A 158 -12.36 -8.06 -1.59
CA SER A 158 -12.17 -8.82 -0.34
C SER A 158 -12.48 -7.94 0.87
N GLY A 159 -12.93 -8.58 1.96
CA GLY A 159 -13.18 -7.89 3.23
C GLY A 159 -11.92 -7.21 3.77
N GLU A 160 -10.75 -7.84 3.62
CA GLU A 160 -9.48 -7.25 4.08
C GLU A 160 -9.14 -5.98 3.28
N THR A 161 -9.42 -5.96 1.97
CA THR A 161 -9.19 -4.77 1.13
C THR A 161 -10.05 -3.59 1.61
N VAL A 162 -11.32 -3.84 1.92
CA VAL A 162 -12.22 -2.83 2.48
C VAL A 162 -11.73 -2.37 3.85
N GLN A 163 -11.39 -3.29 4.76
CA GLN A 163 -10.82 -2.97 6.07
C GLN A 163 -9.57 -2.10 5.97
N THR A 164 -8.65 -2.42 5.06
CA THR A 164 -7.40 -1.68 4.91
C THR A 164 -7.64 -0.26 4.39
N PHE A 165 -8.59 -0.08 3.47
CA PHE A 165 -9.00 1.26 3.05
C PHE A 165 -9.55 2.08 4.23
N PHE A 166 -10.49 1.51 5.00
CA PHE A 166 -11.10 2.19 6.15
C PHE A 166 -10.09 2.43 7.28
N PHE A 167 -9.11 1.55 7.46
CA PHE A 167 -7.99 1.74 8.37
C PHE A 167 -7.11 2.91 7.96
N GLU A 168 -6.66 2.97 6.69
CA GLU A 168 -5.75 4.02 6.21
C GLU A 168 -6.42 5.40 6.25
N ILE A 169 -7.69 5.51 5.84
CA ILE A 169 -8.42 6.78 5.91
C ILE A 169 -8.79 7.16 7.35
N GLY A 170 -9.24 6.18 8.15
CA GLY A 170 -9.69 6.40 9.52
C GLY A 170 -8.55 6.75 10.47
N SER A 171 -7.42 6.06 10.37
CA SER A 171 -6.25 6.31 11.22
C SER A 171 -5.64 7.68 10.95
N ALA A 172 -5.53 8.10 9.68
CA ALA A 172 -5.06 9.44 9.34
C ALA A 172 -6.03 10.54 9.76
N TYR A 173 -7.34 10.32 9.59
CA TYR A 173 -8.36 11.24 10.08
C TYR A 173 -8.26 11.38 11.61
N MET A 174 -8.26 10.26 12.33
CA MET A 174 -8.18 10.23 13.79
C MET A 174 -6.90 10.88 14.31
N ALA A 175 -5.74 10.59 13.69
CA ALA A 175 -4.46 11.21 14.06
C ALA A 175 -4.45 12.73 13.82
N ALA A 176 -5.02 13.20 12.71
CA ALA A 176 -5.17 14.63 12.46
C ALA A 176 -6.06 15.31 13.51
N ARG A 177 -7.14 14.66 13.92
CA ARG A 177 -8.03 15.15 14.98
C ARG A 177 -7.37 15.17 16.37
N LEU A 178 -6.64 14.09 16.73
CA LEU A 178 -6.04 13.93 18.05
C LEU A 178 -4.77 14.77 18.25
N PHE A 179 -3.86 14.76 17.28
CA PHE A 179 -2.51 15.31 17.45
C PHE A 179 -2.28 16.60 16.65
N GLY A 180 -3.09 16.84 15.62
CA GLY A 180 -2.92 17.99 14.73
C GLY A 180 -3.89 19.14 14.97
N ASP A 181 -4.84 19.00 15.91
CA ASP A 181 -5.90 19.98 16.21
C ASP A 181 -6.67 20.44 14.95
N TYR A 182 -6.82 19.53 13.98
CA TYR A 182 -7.52 19.83 12.73
C TYR A 182 -9.03 19.77 12.95
N GLY A 183 -9.76 20.72 12.34
CA GLY A 183 -11.21 20.59 12.18
C GLY A 183 -11.57 19.43 11.23
N ARG A 184 -12.83 18.99 11.25
CA ARG A 184 -13.33 17.85 10.44
C ARG A 184 -12.96 17.94 8.97
N ARG A 185 -13.12 19.12 8.35
CA ARG A 185 -12.81 19.33 6.93
C ARG A 185 -11.33 19.13 6.62
N ASP A 186 -10.44 19.69 7.43
CA ASP A 186 -9.00 19.63 7.19
C ASP A 186 -8.45 18.23 7.52
N ALA A 187 -8.95 17.60 8.58
CA ALA A 187 -8.64 16.21 8.90
C ALA A 187 -9.06 15.25 7.76
N MET A 188 -10.20 15.51 7.11
CA MET A 188 -10.64 14.74 5.95
C MET A 188 -9.71 14.94 4.74
N LEU A 189 -9.20 16.15 4.51
CA LEU A 189 -8.21 16.39 3.46
C LEU A 189 -6.90 15.64 3.72
N VAL A 190 -6.42 15.61 4.97
CA VAL A 190 -5.24 14.82 5.37
C VAL A 190 -5.49 13.32 5.15
N ALA A 191 -6.67 12.82 5.54
CA ALA A 191 -7.06 11.43 5.35
C ALA A 191 -7.13 11.04 3.86
N TYR A 192 -7.66 11.92 3.01
CA TYR A 192 -7.64 11.72 1.56
C TYR A 192 -6.21 11.69 1.01
N GLN A 193 -5.35 12.61 1.44
CA GLN A 193 -3.93 12.57 1.04
C GLN A 193 -3.25 11.27 1.48
N ARG A 194 -3.59 10.74 2.65
CA ARG A 194 -3.06 9.46 3.14
C ARG A 194 -3.42 8.30 2.23
N VAL A 195 -4.69 8.14 1.84
CA VAL A 195 -5.08 7.00 0.97
C VAL A 195 -4.43 7.06 -0.41
N TYR A 196 -4.02 8.25 -0.86
CA TYR A 196 -3.22 8.42 -2.09
C TYR A 196 -1.70 8.27 -1.90
N SER A 197 -1.20 8.03 -0.68
CA SER A 197 0.23 7.79 -0.44
C SER A 197 0.70 6.42 -0.98
N LEU A 198 2.02 6.27 -1.21
CA LEU A 198 2.59 4.99 -1.62
C LEU A 198 2.47 3.93 -0.51
N ASP A 199 2.64 4.32 0.75
CA ASP A 199 2.53 3.39 1.88
C ASP A 199 1.13 2.79 1.97
N ALA A 200 0.08 3.61 1.86
CA ALA A 200 -1.30 3.13 1.83
C ALA A 200 -1.54 2.22 0.61
N ALA A 201 -0.98 2.59 -0.55
CA ALA A 201 -1.09 1.77 -1.75
C ALA A 201 -0.44 0.39 -1.57
N ARG A 202 0.71 0.32 -0.90
CA ARG A 202 1.40 -0.93 -0.57
C ARG A 202 0.63 -1.74 0.46
N SER A 203 0.07 -1.10 1.49
CA SER A 203 -0.82 -1.78 2.45
C SER A 203 -1.98 -2.49 1.72
N MET A 204 -2.63 -1.81 0.77
CA MET A 204 -3.74 -2.38 -0.01
C MET A 204 -3.31 -3.56 -0.89
N ALA A 205 -2.14 -3.48 -1.52
CA ALA A 205 -1.65 -4.54 -2.42
C ALA A 205 -1.13 -5.79 -1.70
N LEU A 206 -0.80 -5.71 -0.40
CA LEU A 206 -0.30 -6.87 0.34
C LEU A 206 -1.38 -7.92 0.63
N LEU A 207 -2.64 -7.54 0.67
CA LEU A 207 -3.73 -8.37 1.18
C LEU A 207 -4.03 -9.54 0.24
N ASP A 208 -3.92 -9.31 -1.07
CA ASP A 208 -4.10 -10.36 -2.09
C ASP A 208 -3.01 -11.44 -2.02
N SER A 209 -1.85 -11.17 -1.38
CA SER A 209 -0.67 -12.04 -1.43
C SER A 209 -0.37 -12.79 -0.14
N VAL A 210 -0.91 -12.39 1.02
CA VAL A 210 -0.33 -12.77 2.33
C VAL A 210 -1.21 -13.72 3.16
N ASP A 211 -2.53 -13.73 3.01
CA ASP A 211 -3.44 -14.44 3.94
C ASP A 211 -3.48 -15.98 3.83
N GLY A 212 -2.61 -16.57 3.02
CA GLY A 212 -2.34 -18.02 3.04
C GLY A 212 -0.88 -18.40 3.30
N LEU A 213 0.00 -17.41 3.52
CA LEU A 213 1.46 -17.57 3.50
C LEU A 213 2.15 -17.09 4.80
N ARG A 214 1.41 -16.50 5.74
CA ARG A 214 1.97 -16.08 7.04
C ARG A 214 2.45 -17.27 7.86
N GLY A 215 3.64 -17.14 8.45
CA GLY A 215 4.22 -18.16 9.33
C GLY A 215 4.67 -19.42 8.59
N VAL A 216 4.78 -19.37 7.26
CA VAL A 216 5.23 -20.51 6.45
C VAL A 216 6.76 -20.51 6.36
N ASN A 217 7.36 -21.68 6.60
CA ASN A 217 8.78 -21.91 6.30
C ASN A 217 8.93 -22.12 4.80
N ALA A 218 9.24 -21.03 4.11
CA ALA A 218 9.38 -21.02 2.67
C ALA A 218 10.85 -21.01 2.24
N GLU A 219 11.16 -21.74 1.17
CA GLU A 219 12.51 -21.93 0.64
C GLU A 219 12.56 -21.55 -0.84
N LEU A 220 13.51 -20.67 -1.20
CA LEU A 220 13.74 -20.27 -2.58
C LEU A 220 14.37 -21.44 -3.37
N GLN A 221 13.68 -21.89 -4.42
CA GLN A 221 14.16 -22.95 -5.30
C GLN A 221 15.00 -22.42 -6.47
N GLY A 222 14.65 -21.23 -6.96
CA GLY A 222 15.38 -20.60 -8.05
C GLY A 222 14.75 -19.29 -8.50
N VAL A 223 15.53 -18.49 -9.23
CA VAL A 223 15.10 -17.24 -9.84
C VAL A 223 15.46 -17.28 -11.32
N GLU A 224 14.48 -16.97 -12.16
CA GLU A 224 14.67 -16.76 -13.59
C GLU A 224 14.54 -15.27 -13.89
N VAL A 225 15.57 -14.68 -14.48
CA VAL A 225 15.55 -13.29 -14.93
C VAL A 225 15.42 -13.27 -16.44
N SER A 226 14.37 -12.60 -16.91
CA SER A 226 14.07 -12.49 -18.33
C SER A 226 14.20 -11.03 -18.79
N PRO A 227 14.80 -10.77 -19.97
CA PRO A 227 14.76 -9.45 -20.56
C PRO A 227 13.31 -9.07 -20.90
N GLY A 228 13.00 -7.77 -20.81
CA GLY A 228 11.68 -7.25 -21.18
C GLY A 228 11.82 -5.97 -21.97
N ILE A 229 10.82 -5.69 -22.82
CA ILE A 229 10.81 -4.55 -23.75
C ILE A 229 11.03 -3.20 -23.03
N HIS A 230 10.48 -3.04 -21.83
CA HIS A 230 10.59 -1.80 -21.06
C HIS A 230 11.54 -1.91 -19.86
N ALA A 231 11.61 -3.09 -19.24
CA ALA A 231 12.47 -3.39 -18.11
C ALA A 231 12.57 -4.91 -17.94
N PRO A 232 13.67 -5.45 -17.37
CA PRO A 232 13.77 -6.86 -17.02
C PRO A 232 12.68 -7.29 -16.04
N ARG A 233 12.29 -8.56 -16.13
CA ARG A 233 11.37 -9.23 -15.19
C ARG A 233 12.09 -10.38 -14.53
N ALA A 234 11.66 -10.75 -13.34
CA ALA A 234 12.16 -11.95 -12.69
C ALA A 234 11.01 -12.75 -12.09
N VAL A 235 11.12 -14.07 -12.13
CA VAL A 235 10.16 -14.98 -11.50
C VAL A 235 10.94 -15.90 -10.59
N ALA A 236 10.55 -15.95 -9.32
CA ALA A 236 11.13 -16.84 -8.36
C ALA A 236 10.16 -17.96 -8.01
N THR A 237 10.67 -19.18 -8.00
CA THR A 237 9.92 -20.34 -7.51
C THR A 237 10.26 -20.55 -6.05
N VAL A 238 9.25 -20.54 -5.19
CA VAL A 238 9.40 -20.71 -3.74
C VAL A 238 8.56 -21.91 -3.29
N ASP A 239 9.20 -22.85 -2.60
CA ASP A 239 8.51 -23.93 -1.90
C ASP A 239 7.99 -23.40 -0.57
N ILE A 240 6.71 -23.60 -0.29
CA ILE A 240 6.06 -23.13 0.95
C ILE A 240 5.68 -24.31 1.85
N GLY A 241 6.25 -25.49 1.61
CA GLY A 241 5.99 -26.73 2.32
C GLY A 241 4.66 -27.38 1.95
N ARG A 242 4.44 -28.60 2.46
CA ARG A 242 3.23 -29.42 2.25
C ARG A 242 2.90 -29.67 0.76
N GLY A 243 3.93 -29.74 -0.08
CA GLY A 243 3.78 -29.94 -1.52
C GLY A 243 3.22 -28.72 -2.27
N ARG A 244 3.21 -27.53 -1.65
CA ARG A 244 2.73 -26.31 -2.29
C ARG A 244 3.91 -25.45 -2.73
N ARG A 245 3.78 -24.84 -3.91
CA ARG A 245 4.75 -23.88 -4.44
C ARG A 245 4.07 -22.58 -4.81
N ILE A 246 4.81 -21.49 -4.75
CA ILE A 246 4.39 -20.18 -5.23
C ILE A 246 5.39 -19.66 -6.26
N ALA A 247 4.87 -18.91 -7.22
CA ALA A 247 5.66 -18.09 -8.12
C ALA A 247 5.59 -16.64 -7.63
N VAL A 248 6.76 -16.06 -7.30
CA VAL A 248 6.90 -14.64 -6.92
C VAL A 248 7.39 -13.88 -8.14
N GLN A 249 6.50 -13.09 -8.74
CA GLN A 249 6.85 -12.25 -9.88
C GLN A 249 7.42 -10.91 -9.41
N MET A 250 8.50 -10.50 -10.05
CA MET A 250 9.21 -9.27 -9.77
C MET A 250 9.36 -8.41 -11.02
N ARG A 251 9.37 -7.10 -10.79
CA ARG A 251 9.63 -6.07 -11.78
C ARG A 251 10.76 -5.17 -11.34
N MET A 252 11.57 -4.78 -12.30
CA MET A 252 12.60 -3.78 -12.10
C MET A 252 11.95 -2.39 -12.12
N GLU A 253 11.96 -1.71 -10.99
CA GLU A 253 11.43 -0.36 -10.84
C GLU A 253 12.48 0.48 -10.13
N TRP A 254 12.71 1.71 -10.60
CA TRP A 254 13.66 2.66 -9.98
C TRP A 254 15.09 2.12 -9.76
N GLY A 255 15.49 1.09 -10.50
CA GLY A 255 16.82 0.48 -10.41
C GLY A 255 16.94 -0.66 -9.39
N ASP A 256 15.84 -1.18 -8.86
CA ASP A 256 15.83 -2.38 -8.00
C ASP A 256 14.64 -3.30 -8.33
N TRP A 257 14.63 -4.50 -7.75
CA TRP A 257 13.56 -5.47 -7.88
C TRP A 257 12.49 -5.30 -6.81
N TYR A 258 11.24 -5.30 -7.25
CA TYR A 258 10.07 -5.27 -6.38
C TYR A 258 9.09 -6.38 -6.76
N ILE A 259 8.43 -6.96 -5.76
CA ILE A 259 7.42 -8.00 -5.91
C ILE A 259 6.14 -7.37 -6.46
N SER A 260 5.70 -7.83 -7.62
CA SER A 260 4.48 -7.34 -8.27
C SER A 260 3.31 -8.31 -8.15
N GLU A 261 3.57 -9.60 -7.97
CA GLU A 261 2.52 -10.61 -7.89
C GLU A 261 3.03 -11.88 -7.19
N VAL A 262 2.15 -12.56 -6.47
CA VAL A 262 2.41 -13.89 -5.92
C VAL A 262 1.29 -14.82 -6.37
N GLN A 263 1.64 -15.91 -7.07
CA GLN A 263 0.68 -16.89 -7.57
C GLN A 263 0.93 -18.25 -6.92
N GLN A 264 -0.13 -18.93 -6.49
CA GLN A 264 -0.03 -20.32 -6.08
C GLN A 264 0.07 -21.22 -7.31
N MET A 265 1.02 -22.13 -7.30
CA MET A 265 1.17 -23.15 -8.35
C MET A 265 0.36 -24.38 -7.93
N SER A 266 -0.67 -24.71 -8.70
CA SER A 266 -1.30 -26.03 -8.64
C SER A 266 -0.33 -27.07 -9.21
N LEU A 267 -0.04 -28.12 -8.44
CA LEU A 267 0.64 -29.33 -8.91
C LEU A 267 -0.25 -30.09 -9.89
#